data_AF-A0A938DZ08-F1
#
_entry.id   AF-A0A938DZ08-F1
#
_cell.length_a   1.000
_cell.length_b   1.000
_cell.length_c   1.000
_cell.angle_alpha   90.00
_cell.angle_beta   90.00
_cell.angle_gamma   90.00
#
_symmetry.space_group_name_H-M   'P 1'
#
loop_
_entity.id
_entity.type
_entity.pdbx_description
1 polymer ?
#
loop_
_entity_poly.entity_id
_entity_poly.type
_entity_poly.pdbx_seq_one_letter_code
_entity_poly.pdbx_strand_id
1 'polypeptide(L)'
;MLRVAVPNKGQLAEPARAMLQEAGYLRGAGLRDLNIQDPENDVEFFFLRPRDIALYVGEGTLDLGITGKDMLLDSQAEAEEVIPLGFAPSTFRLAAPAATAKEPEGLRGLRVATSYAGL
;
A
#
# COMPACT_ATOMS: atom_id res chain seq x y z
N MET A 1 18.61 -2.37 -13.36
CA MET A 1 18.03 -2.98 -12.15
C MET A 1 16.90 -2.13 -11.61
N LEU A 2 15.68 -2.67 -11.66
CA LEU A 2 14.47 -2.04 -11.12
C LEU A 2 14.31 -2.39 -9.64
N ARG A 3 13.99 -1.41 -8.78
CA ARG A 3 13.80 -1.59 -7.34
C ARG A 3 12.32 -1.49 -6.99
N VAL A 4 11.73 -2.60 -6.54
CA VAL A 4 10.28 -2.73 -6.35
C VAL A 4 9.92 -2.96 -4.89
N ALA A 5 9.07 -2.11 -4.33
CA ALA A 5 8.56 -2.26 -2.97
C ALA A 5 7.34 -3.20 -2.93
N VAL A 6 7.37 -4.16 -2.00
CA VAL A 6 6.30 -5.14 -1.78
C VAL A 6 5.84 -5.07 -0.31
N PRO A 7 4.52 -5.11 -0.03
CA PRO A 7 4.01 -5.04 1.33
C PRO A 7 4.44 -6.26 2.15
N ASN A 8 5.09 -6.03 3.29
CA ASN A 8 5.63 -7.10 4.15
C ASN A 8 4.62 -7.71 5.14
N LYS A 9 3.46 -7.07 5.34
CA LYS A 9 2.43 -7.53 6.26
C LYS A 9 1.06 -6.94 5.92
N GLY A 10 0.05 -7.43 6.62
CA GLY A 10 -1.34 -6.99 6.47
C GLY A 10 -2.02 -7.64 5.25
N GLN A 11 -3.21 -7.15 4.92
CA GLN A 11 -4.07 -7.78 3.92
C GLN A 11 -3.54 -7.70 2.49
N LEU A 12 -2.57 -6.82 2.21
CA LEU A 12 -1.95 -6.67 0.88
C LEU A 12 -0.77 -7.62 0.64
N ALA A 13 -0.16 -8.17 1.70
CA ALA A 13 1.10 -8.90 1.60
C ALA A 13 0.98 -10.20 0.80
N GLU A 14 0.08 -11.08 1.20
CA GLU A 14 -0.11 -12.37 0.52
C GLU A 14 -0.60 -12.21 -0.93
N PRO A 15 -1.63 -11.39 -1.23
CA PRO A 15 -2.07 -11.20 -2.61
C PRO A 15 -0.98 -10.59 -3.52
N ALA A 16 -0.21 -9.61 -3.02
CA ALA A 16 0.87 -9.02 -3.79
C ALA A 16 1.98 -10.03 -4.10
N ARG A 17 2.37 -10.87 -3.12
CA ARG A 17 3.35 -11.94 -3.31
C ARG A 17 2.85 -12.99 -4.30
N ALA A 18 1.60 -13.45 -4.14
CA ALA A 18 1.01 -14.44 -5.04
C ALA A 18 0.97 -13.94 -6.49
N MET A 19 0.51 -12.70 -6.71
CA MET A 19 0.50 -12.09 -8.03
C MET A 19 1.90 -12.03 -8.67
N LEU A 20 2.91 -11.61 -7.91
CA LEU A 20 4.30 -11.56 -8.40
C LEU A 20 4.86 -12.96 -8.71
N GLN A 21 4.53 -13.96 -7.89
CA GLN A 21 4.91 -15.35 -8.13
C GLN A 21 4.25 -15.93 -9.39
N GLU A 22 2.96 -15.66 -9.60
CA GLU A 22 2.24 -16.04 -10.82
C GLU A 22 2.79 -15.34 -12.06
N ALA A 23 3.26 -14.10 -11.91
CA ALA A 23 3.97 -13.36 -12.97
C ALA A 23 5.41 -13.85 -13.23
N GLY A 24 5.90 -14.82 -12.45
CA GLY A 24 7.20 -15.45 -12.64
C GLY A 24 8.34 -14.89 -11.80
N TYR A 25 8.09 -13.88 -10.96
CA TYR A 25 9.04 -13.28 -10.02
C TYR A 25 9.07 -14.03 -8.68
N LEU A 26 9.95 -13.60 -7.75
CA LEU A 26 10.00 -14.09 -6.36
C LEU A 26 10.13 -15.62 -6.21
N ARG A 27 10.76 -16.28 -7.19
CA ARG A 27 11.01 -17.74 -7.13
C ARG A 27 11.95 -18.05 -5.97
N GLY A 28 11.55 -18.96 -5.08
CA GLY A 28 12.35 -19.34 -3.91
C GLY A 28 12.38 -18.30 -2.78
N ALA A 29 11.55 -17.26 -2.85
CA ALA A 29 11.44 -16.22 -1.83
C ALA A 29 11.00 -16.76 -0.46
N GLY A 30 11.80 -16.54 0.59
CA GLY A 30 11.43 -16.80 1.96
C GLY A 30 10.41 -15.79 2.49
N LEU A 31 9.62 -16.18 3.50
CA LEU A 31 8.63 -15.29 4.14
C LEU A 31 9.27 -14.19 5.01
N ARG A 32 10.54 -14.35 5.40
CA ARG A 32 11.27 -13.44 6.31
C ARG A 32 12.34 -12.60 5.64
N ASP A 33 12.50 -12.73 4.32
CA ASP A 33 13.50 -11.98 3.59
C ASP A 33 13.09 -10.50 3.55
N LEU A 34 14.05 -9.61 3.79
CA LEU A 34 13.83 -8.16 3.74
C LEU A 34 14.04 -7.62 2.32
N ASN A 35 14.90 -8.26 1.55
CA ASN A 35 15.09 -8.02 0.13
C ASN A 35 15.35 -9.33 -0.63
N ILE A 36 14.98 -9.35 -1.91
CA ILE A 36 15.22 -10.48 -2.81
C ILE A 36 15.71 -9.94 -4.14
N GLN A 37 16.87 -10.43 -4.59
CA GLN A 37 17.40 -10.12 -5.90
C GLN A 37 16.90 -11.15 -6.92
N ASP A 38 16.50 -10.66 -8.08
CA ASP A 38 16.09 -11.45 -9.24
C ASP A 38 16.95 -11.04 -10.45
N PRO A 39 18.17 -11.60 -10.56
CA PRO A 39 19.10 -11.24 -11.63
C PRO A 39 18.60 -11.61 -13.03
N GLU A 40 17.73 -12.63 -13.15
CA GLU A 40 17.17 -13.06 -14.44
C GLU A 40 16.27 -11.99 -15.04
N ASN A 41 15.56 -11.24 -14.19
CA ASN A 41 14.65 -10.18 -14.60
C ASN A 41 15.22 -8.76 -14.41
N ASP A 42 16.45 -8.62 -13.90
CA ASP A 42 17.07 -7.33 -13.53
C ASP A 42 16.21 -6.52 -12.53
N VAL A 43 15.69 -7.21 -11.49
CA VAL A 43 14.83 -6.62 -10.44
C VAL A 43 15.35 -6.93 -9.04
N GLU A 44 15.19 -6.00 -8.11
CA GLU A 44 15.36 -6.22 -6.66
C GLU A 44 14.07 -5.83 -5.92
N PHE A 45 13.54 -6.76 -5.12
CA PHE A 45 12.32 -6.56 -4.34
C PHE A 45 12.66 -6.20 -2.89
N PHE A 46 11.96 -5.22 -2.32
CA PHE A 46 12.11 -4.76 -0.94
C PHE A 46 10.80 -4.94 -0.17
N PHE A 47 10.83 -5.63 0.96
CA PHE A 47 9.63 -5.93 1.74
C PHE A 47 9.41 -4.87 2.84
N LEU A 48 8.57 -3.89 2.55
CA LEU A 48 8.35 -2.69 3.38
C LEU A 48 6.97 -2.66 4.03
N ARG A 49 6.81 -1.78 5.04
CA ARG A 49 5.47 -1.52 5.58
C ARG A 49 4.63 -0.81 4.51
N PRO A 50 3.37 -1.20 4.30
CA PRO A 50 2.53 -0.62 3.25
C PRO A 50 2.47 0.92 3.22
N ARG A 51 2.42 1.57 4.40
CA ARG A 51 2.39 3.03 4.53
C ARG A 51 3.67 3.72 4.05
N ASP A 52 4.81 3.04 4.19
CA ASP A 52 6.10 3.63 3.85
C ASP A 52 6.37 3.53 2.34
N ILE A 53 5.75 2.57 1.65
CA ILE A 53 5.98 2.29 0.22
C ILE A 53 5.80 3.52 -0.66
N ALA A 54 4.72 4.27 -0.48
CA ALA A 54 4.44 5.47 -1.28
C ALA A 54 5.54 6.54 -1.10
N LEU A 55 6.04 6.71 0.13
CA LEU A 55 7.12 7.64 0.43
C LEU A 55 8.42 7.24 -0.27
N TYR A 56 8.83 5.98 -0.15
CA TYR A 56 10.07 5.49 -0.79
C TYR A 56 10.05 5.63 -2.31
N VAL A 57 8.88 5.43 -2.94
CA VAL A 57 8.70 5.63 -4.38
C VAL A 57 8.71 7.12 -4.72
N GLY A 58 7.98 7.96 -3.98
CA GLY A 58 7.95 9.41 -4.22
C GLY A 58 9.29 10.11 -4.00
N GLU A 59 10.14 9.59 -3.11
CA GLU A 59 11.52 10.07 -2.90
C GLU A 59 12.51 9.57 -3.97
N GLY A 60 12.08 8.68 -4.88
CA GLY A 60 12.94 8.07 -5.90
C GLY A 60 13.95 7.03 -5.35
N THR A 61 13.84 6.68 -4.07
CA THR A 61 14.66 5.64 -3.44
C THR A 61 14.28 4.25 -3.97
N LEU A 62 13.01 4.03 -4.32
CA LEU A 62 12.51 2.86 -5.03
C LEU A 62 11.80 3.30 -6.31
N ASP A 63 11.79 2.43 -7.32
CA ASP A 63 11.29 2.79 -8.64
C ASP A 63 9.79 2.49 -8.79
N LEU A 64 9.30 1.42 -8.14
CA LEU A 64 7.89 1.03 -8.12
C LEU A 64 7.49 0.50 -6.73
N GLY A 65 6.19 0.47 -6.44
CA GLY A 65 5.69 -0.09 -5.20
C GLY A 65 4.23 -0.55 -5.27
N ILE A 66 3.92 -1.61 -4.52
CA ILE A 66 2.55 -2.11 -4.35
C ILE A 66 2.02 -1.63 -3.00
N THR A 67 0.98 -0.80 -2.99
CA THR A 67 0.34 -0.33 -1.74
C THR A 67 -1.16 -0.09 -1.92
N GLY A 68 -1.85 0.22 -0.84
CA GLY A 68 -3.27 0.60 -0.86
C GLY A 68 -3.45 2.03 -1.36
N LYS A 69 -4.51 2.26 -2.13
CA LYS A 69 -4.85 3.59 -2.65
C LYS A 69 -5.10 4.61 -1.54
N ASP A 70 -5.72 4.16 -0.46
CA ASP A 70 -5.91 4.95 0.77
C ASP A 70 -4.58 5.41 1.37
N MET A 71 -3.58 4.53 1.43
CA MET A 71 -2.25 4.84 1.97
C MET A 71 -1.46 5.76 1.02
N LEU A 72 -1.57 5.57 -0.30
CA LEU A 72 -0.99 6.48 -1.28
C LEU A 72 -1.52 7.90 -1.08
N LEU A 73 -2.85 8.06 -1.04
CA LEU A 73 -3.49 9.36 -0.87
C LEU A 73 -3.17 10.00 0.50
N ASP A 74 -3.14 9.22 1.58
CA ASP A 74 -2.78 9.71 2.92
C ASP A 74 -1.31 10.14 3.03
N SER A 75 -0.41 9.49 2.28
CA SER A 75 1.03 9.77 2.34
C SER A 75 1.42 11.14 1.77
N GLN A 76 0.62 11.70 0.86
CA GLN A 76 0.96 12.93 0.11
C GLN A 76 2.31 12.85 -0.62
N ALA A 77 2.82 11.63 -0.88
CA ALA A 77 4.07 11.43 -1.60
C ALA A 77 3.94 11.82 -3.07
N GLU A 78 5.04 12.24 -3.69
CA GLU A 78 5.13 12.51 -5.14
C GLU A 78 5.19 11.19 -5.94
N ALA A 79 4.17 10.34 -5.78
CA ALA A 79 4.03 9.06 -6.47
C ALA A 79 2.66 8.98 -7.17
N GLU A 80 2.63 8.40 -8.36
CA GLU A 80 1.41 8.23 -9.15
C GLU A 80 0.90 6.79 -9.18
N GLU A 81 -0.42 6.64 -9.24
CA GLU A 81 -1.05 5.32 -9.42
C GLU A 81 -0.90 4.88 -10.88
N VAL A 82 -0.16 3.80 -11.11
CA VAL A 82 0.03 3.23 -12.46
C VAL A 82 -1.16 2.35 -12.87
N ILE A 83 -1.57 1.43 -11.99
CA ILE A 83 -2.63 0.46 -12.30
C ILE A 83 -3.32 -0.09 -11.02
N PRO A 84 -4.65 -0.28 -11.02
CA PRO A 84 -5.33 -1.05 -9.98
C PRO A 84 -5.10 -2.56 -10.16
N LEU A 85 -4.65 -3.23 -9.09
CA LEU A 85 -4.26 -4.66 -9.14
C LEU A 85 -5.41 -5.66 -8.88
N GLY A 86 -6.62 -5.18 -8.58
CA GLY A 86 -7.82 -6.02 -8.49
C GLY A 86 -7.98 -6.85 -7.21
N PHE A 87 -7.19 -6.60 -6.16
CA PHE A 87 -7.32 -7.27 -4.86
C PHE A 87 -7.49 -6.29 -3.69
N ALA A 88 -7.88 -6.83 -2.53
CA ALA A 88 -8.14 -6.08 -1.29
C ALA A 88 -9.07 -4.86 -1.45
N PRO A 89 -10.26 -5.02 -2.07
CA PRO A 89 -11.21 -3.91 -2.19
C PRO A 89 -11.67 -3.45 -0.81
N SER A 90 -11.72 -2.14 -0.61
CA SER A 90 -12.22 -1.52 0.61
C SER A 90 -12.89 -0.18 0.31
N THR A 91 -13.69 0.32 1.26
CA THR A 91 -14.27 1.67 1.17
C THR A 91 -13.88 2.47 2.39
N PHE A 92 -13.44 3.71 2.18
CA PHE A 92 -13.18 4.66 3.26
C PHE A 92 -14.50 5.32 3.69
N ARG A 93 -14.83 5.31 4.99
CA ARG A 93 -16.13 5.76 5.52
C ARG A 93 -15.96 6.56 6.80
N LEU A 94 -16.83 7.55 7.00
CA LEU A 94 -17.08 8.13 8.31
C LEU A 94 -18.05 7.21 9.07
N ALA A 95 -17.81 7.05 10.38
CA ALA A 95 -18.67 6.30 11.27
C ALA A 95 -18.83 7.02 12.60
N ALA A 96 -20.03 6.95 13.17
CA ALA A 96 -20.36 7.50 14.49
C ALA A 96 -21.41 6.59 15.16
N PRO A 97 -21.58 6.66 16.50
CA PRO A 97 -22.72 6.01 17.15
C PRO A 97 -24.03 6.40 16.47
N ALA A 98 -24.96 5.45 16.30
CA ALA A 98 -26.14 5.61 15.45
C ALA A 98 -27.02 6.83 15.79
N ALA A 99 -26.98 7.32 17.04
CA ALA A 99 -27.73 8.49 17.48
C ALA A 99 -27.03 9.84 17.22
N THR A 100 -25.78 9.84 16.73
CA THR A 100 -24.95 11.06 16.63
C THR A 100 -25.33 11.92 15.43
N ALA A 101 -25.35 11.32 14.24
CA ALA A 101 -25.64 12.00 12.99
C ALA A 101 -26.12 10.99 11.96
N LYS A 102 -27.08 11.41 11.11
CA LYS A 102 -27.53 10.61 9.96
C LYS A 102 -26.78 10.97 8.68
N GLU A 103 -26.28 12.19 8.60
CA GLU A 103 -25.57 12.76 7.45
C GLU A 103 -24.21 13.31 7.89
N PRO A 104 -23.19 13.36 7.00
CA PRO A 104 -21.85 13.86 7.32
C PRO A 104 -21.83 15.28 7.91
N GLU A 105 -22.76 16.14 7.50
CA GLU A 105 -22.91 17.51 8.00
C GLU A 105 -23.10 17.56 9.53
N GLY A 106 -23.76 16.54 10.09
CA GLY A 106 -23.97 16.40 11.53
C GLY A 106 -22.70 16.08 12.32
N LEU A 107 -21.58 15.79 11.64
CA LEU A 107 -20.28 15.56 12.27
C LEU A 107 -19.43 16.83 12.35
N ARG A 108 -19.88 17.95 11.78
CA ARG A 108 -19.12 19.22 11.78
C ARG A 108 -18.87 19.71 13.21
N GLY A 109 -17.64 20.13 13.47
CA GLY A 109 -17.19 20.60 14.79
C GLY A 109 -16.92 19.49 15.81
N LEU A 110 -17.18 18.22 15.46
CA LEU A 110 -16.79 17.08 16.28
C LEU A 110 -15.33 16.70 16.04
N ARG A 111 -14.79 15.93 16.98
CA ARG A 111 -13.46 15.34 16.86
C ARG A 111 -13.56 14.02 16.10
N VAL A 112 -12.77 13.88 15.04
CA VAL A 112 -12.66 12.63 14.27
C VAL A 112 -11.38 11.90 14.66
N ALA A 113 -11.50 10.63 15.03
CA ALA A 113 -10.36 9.75 15.23
C ALA A 113 -10.10 8.98 13.92
N THR A 114 -8.88 9.06 13.40
CA THR A 114 -8.47 8.38 12.17
C THR A 114 -6.97 8.08 12.20
N SER A 115 -6.56 6.99 11.56
CA SER A 115 -5.14 6.71 11.27
C SER A 115 -4.70 7.30 9.92
N TYR A 116 -5.59 8.00 9.22
CA TYR A 116 -5.36 8.61 7.92
C TYR A 116 -5.70 10.10 8.04
N ALA A 117 -4.74 10.89 8.50
CA ALA A 117 -4.93 12.31 8.77
C ALA A 117 -4.64 13.19 7.54
N GLY A 118 -4.03 12.62 6.49
CA GLY A 118 -3.79 13.29 5.22
C GLY A 118 -4.96 13.21 4.23
N LEU A 119 -6.08 12.61 4.62
CA LEU A 119 -7.33 12.48 3.83
C LEU A 119 -8.43 13.42 4.30
#